data_AF-A0A7Y7ISV7-F1
#
_entry.id   AF-A0A7Y7ISV7-F1
#
_cell.length_a   1.000
_cell.length_b   1.000
_cell.length_c   1.000
_cell.angle_alpha   90.00
_cell.angle_beta   90.00
_cell.angle_gamma   90.00
#
_symmetry.space_group_name_H-M   'P 1'
#
loop_
_entity.id
_entity.type
_entity.pdbx_description
1 polymer ?
#
loop_
_entity_poly.entity_id
_entity_poly.type
_entity_poly.pdbx_seq_one_letter_code
_entity_poly.pdbx_strand_id
1 'polypeptide(L)'
;MVQTGSNPADTVTVNLTEDDILEQVGNWLLTILPITADQIVAGQQNQVAAPLGLFVTMTIVGRKRLATNAWIYAATTKQTTTPWQISVQVGVFGPGAGDAIQTLTSLFRDPIAADFFAACGFPIAPLYASDARQTAFISEARQYEDNWNADLNFQVNYVLTTPIQTATSATVGIINVGATYPPE
;
A
#
# COMPACT_ATOMS: atom_id res chain seq x y z
N MET A 1 -21.75 18.27 38.27
CA MET A 1 -20.39 18.59 37.82
C MET A 1 -20.23 17.98 36.44
N VAL A 2 -20.26 18.80 35.37
CA VAL A 2 -20.04 18.33 34.01
C VAL A 2 -18.52 18.33 33.81
N GLN A 3 -17.92 17.16 33.70
CA GLN A 3 -16.50 17.03 33.46
C GLN A 3 -16.22 17.44 32.01
N THR A 4 -15.77 18.68 31.83
CA THR A 4 -15.13 19.17 30.61
C THR A 4 -13.79 18.45 30.43
N GLY A 5 -13.83 17.24 29.89
CA GLY A 5 -12.65 16.56 29.36
C GLY A 5 -12.43 17.02 27.93
N SER A 6 -11.38 17.81 27.70
CA SER A 6 -10.79 17.96 26.37
C SER A 6 -10.34 16.57 25.91
N ASN A 7 -11.14 15.91 25.08
CA ASN A 7 -10.74 14.62 24.52
C ASN A 7 -9.51 14.87 23.64
N PRO A 8 -8.33 14.26 23.89
CA PRO A 8 -7.26 14.30 22.90
C PRO A 8 -7.85 13.78 21.59
N ALA A 9 -7.57 14.46 20.47
CA ALA A 9 -8.14 14.08 19.18
C ALA A 9 -7.83 12.61 18.93
N ASP A 10 -8.85 11.76 19.04
CA ASP A 10 -8.80 10.32 18.81
C ASP A 10 -8.33 10.11 17.36
N THR A 11 -7.02 9.92 17.20
CA THR A 11 -6.37 10.01 15.88
C THR A 11 -6.51 8.69 15.16
N VAL A 12 -6.96 8.75 13.91
CA VAL A 12 -7.01 7.59 13.03
C VAL A 12 -5.60 7.20 12.63
N THR A 13 -5.24 5.93 12.80
CA THR A 13 -3.95 5.39 12.36
C THR A 13 -4.10 4.53 11.11
N VAL A 14 -3.06 4.51 10.29
CA VAL A 14 -2.97 3.71 9.05
C VAL A 14 -1.89 2.65 9.22
N ASN A 15 -2.08 1.47 8.63
CA ASN A 15 -1.11 0.37 8.70
C ASN A 15 -0.01 0.44 7.63
N LEU A 16 -0.20 1.23 6.58
CA LEU A 16 0.64 1.26 5.40
C LEU A 16 0.52 2.63 4.72
N THR A 17 1.65 3.15 4.26
CA THR A 17 1.78 4.41 3.52
C THR A 17 2.18 4.18 2.07
N GLU A 18 2.22 5.24 1.27
CA GLU A 18 2.75 5.18 -0.10
C GLU A 18 4.24 4.87 -0.12
N ASP A 19 4.99 5.45 0.81
CA ASP A 19 6.43 5.25 0.93
C ASP A 19 6.75 3.79 1.24
N ASP A 20 5.99 3.15 2.14
CA ASP A 20 6.15 1.72 2.44
C ASP A 20 5.95 0.85 1.18
N ILE A 21 4.96 1.18 0.34
CA ILE A 21 4.71 0.44 -0.91
C ILE A 21 5.87 0.62 -1.88
N LEU A 22 6.31 1.86 -2.09
CA LEU A 22 7.42 2.18 -2.99
C LEU A 22 8.73 1.55 -2.50
N GLU A 23 8.96 1.54 -1.18
CA GLU A 23 10.11 0.87 -0.57
C GLU A 23 10.08 -0.64 -0.84
N GLN A 24 8.94 -1.31 -0.65
CA GLN A 24 8.86 -2.74 -0.93
C GLN A 24 8.99 -3.07 -2.43
N VAL A 25 8.48 -2.22 -3.32
CA VAL A 25 8.70 -2.37 -4.77
C VAL A 25 10.18 -2.16 -5.09
N GLY A 26 10.84 -1.17 -4.50
CA GLY A 26 12.27 -0.92 -4.64
C GLY A 26 13.11 -2.10 -4.17
N ASN A 27 12.82 -2.64 -2.98
CA ASN A 27 13.47 -3.82 -2.44
C ASN A 27 13.31 -5.03 -3.36
N TRP A 28 12.11 -5.23 -3.93
CA TRP A 28 11.89 -6.28 -4.93
C TRP A 28 12.80 -6.08 -6.15
N LEU A 29 12.86 -4.87 -6.71
CA LEU A 29 13.70 -4.56 -7.88
C LEU A 29 15.19 -4.85 -7.62
N LEU A 30 15.69 -4.54 -6.42
CA LEU A 30 17.07 -4.88 -6.02
C LEU A 30 17.36 -6.39 -6.03
N THR A 31 16.34 -7.23 -5.87
CA THR A 31 16.54 -8.70 -5.88
C THR A 31 16.69 -9.28 -7.28
N ILE A 32 16.10 -8.65 -8.29
CA ILE A 32 15.99 -9.21 -9.65
C ILE A 32 16.78 -8.44 -10.71
N LEU A 33 17.17 -7.18 -10.43
CA LEU A 33 17.92 -6.35 -11.35
C LEU A 33 19.34 -6.09 -10.81
N PRO A 34 20.35 -5.95 -11.69
CA PRO A 34 21.72 -5.64 -11.31
C PRO A 34 21.87 -4.15 -11.01
N ILE A 35 21.08 -3.63 -10.07
CA ILE A 35 21.06 -2.23 -9.66
C ILE A 35 21.26 -2.12 -8.15
N THR A 36 21.72 -0.95 -7.71
CA THR A 36 21.90 -0.59 -6.30
C THR A 36 20.82 0.39 -5.83
N ALA A 37 20.69 0.56 -4.51
CA ALA A 37 19.61 1.37 -3.93
C ALA A 37 19.63 2.85 -4.36
N ASP A 38 20.80 3.40 -4.68
CA ASP A 38 21.00 4.74 -5.24
C ASP A 38 20.53 4.89 -6.70
N GLN A 39 20.33 3.77 -7.39
CA GLN A 39 19.78 3.72 -8.76
C GLN A 39 18.25 3.55 -8.77
N ILE A 40 17.61 3.54 -7.60
CA ILE A 40 16.15 3.52 -7.46
C ILE A 40 15.68 4.88 -7.01
N VAL A 41 14.82 5.51 -7.82
CA VAL A 41 14.36 6.87 -7.60
C VAL A 41 12.83 6.90 -7.55
N ALA A 42 12.26 7.58 -6.57
CA ALA A 42 10.84 7.88 -6.60
C ALA A 42 10.58 8.94 -7.69
N GLY A 43 9.58 8.70 -8.54
CA GLY A 43 9.22 9.65 -9.58
C GLY A 43 8.69 10.97 -9.02
N GLN A 44 8.56 11.96 -9.90
CA GLN A 44 8.04 13.30 -9.56
C GLN A 44 8.88 14.08 -8.53
N GLN A 45 10.12 13.67 -8.28
CA GLN A 45 11.07 14.45 -7.49
C GLN A 45 11.68 15.56 -8.35
N ASN A 46 11.59 16.80 -7.86
CA ASN A 46 12.19 17.95 -8.53
C ASN A 46 13.65 18.11 -8.11
N GLN A 47 14.50 18.54 -9.07
CA GLN A 47 15.89 18.92 -8.81
C GLN A 47 16.82 17.79 -8.33
N VAL A 48 16.43 16.53 -8.55
CA VAL A 48 17.28 15.37 -8.30
C VAL A 48 17.94 14.98 -9.61
N ALA A 49 19.28 14.98 -9.63
CA ALA A 49 20.03 14.52 -10.80
C ALA A 49 19.76 13.03 -11.04
N ALA A 50 19.54 12.67 -12.31
CA ALA A 50 19.37 11.27 -12.68
C ALA A 50 20.65 10.46 -12.34
N PRO A 51 20.53 9.27 -11.75
CA PRO A 51 21.67 8.38 -11.54
C PRO A 51 22.37 8.03 -12.86
N LEU A 52 23.66 7.74 -12.79
CA LEU A 52 24.42 7.28 -13.95
C LEU A 52 24.21 5.78 -14.19
N GLY A 53 24.10 5.40 -15.47
CA GLY A 53 23.99 3.99 -15.89
C GLY A 53 22.54 3.51 -15.94
N LEU A 54 22.33 2.23 -15.63
CA LEU A 54 20.99 1.64 -15.53
C LEU A 54 20.32 2.11 -14.24
N PHE A 55 19.16 2.76 -14.33
CA PHE A 55 18.41 3.19 -13.15
C PHE A 55 16.91 3.04 -13.35
N VAL A 56 16.18 3.07 -12.24
CA VAL A 56 14.74 2.84 -12.20
C VAL A 56 14.03 3.98 -11.49
N THR A 57 12.90 4.38 -12.06
CA THR A 57 11.96 5.32 -11.46
C THR A 57 10.67 4.59 -11.09
N MET A 58 10.07 4.92 -9.95
CA MET A 58 8.81 4.34 -9.51
C MET A 58 7.80 5.43 -9.20
N THR A 59 6.61 5.35 -9.79
CA THR A 59 5.51 6.30 -9.56
C THR A 59 4.21 5.57 -9.35
N ILE A 60 3.47 5.87 -8.28
CA ILE A 60 2.08 5.39 -8.15
C ILE A 60 1.21 6.18 -9.13
N VAL A 61 0.65 5.49 -10.13
CA VAL A 61 -0.14 6.11 -11.21
C VAL A 61 -1.63 5.78 -11.12
N GLY A 62 -2.02 4.80 -10.30
CA GLY A 62 -3.41 4.34 -10.23
C GLY A 62 -3.80 3.80 -8.87
N ARG A 63 -5.05 4.08 -8.50
CA ARG A 63 -5.73 3.50 -7.32
C ARG A 63 -7.16 3.13 -7.70
N LYS A 64 -7.51 1.86 -7.54
CA LYS A 64 -8.86 1.36 -7.79
C LYS A 64 -9.32 0.52 -6.61
N ARG A 65 -10.51 0.79 -6.09
CA ARG A 65 -11.08 -0.03 -5.02
C ARG A 65 -11.50 -1.40 -5.57
N LEU A 66 -11.09 -2.47 -4.88
CA LEU A 66 -11.41 -3.85 -5.30
C LEU A 66 -12.69 -4.38 -4.64
N ALA A 67 -13.00 -3.94 -3.42
CA ALA A 67 -14.21 -4.35 -2.72
C ALA A 67 -14.74 -3.29 -1.75
N THR A 68 -15.89 -3.56 -1.17
CA THR A 68 -16.42 -2.81 -0.03
C THR A 68 -15.56 -3.02 1.22
N ASN A 69 -15.79 -2.19 2.24
CA ASN A 69 -15.02 -2.28 3.47
C ASN A 69 -15.43 -3.52 4.27
N ALA A 70 -14.46 -4.12 4.95
CA ALA A 70 -14.69 -5.01 6.07
C ALA A 70 -14.45 -4.23 7.39
N TRP A 71 -15.12 -4.64 8.46
CA TRP A 71 -14.99 -3.99 9.77
C TRP A 71 -14.75 -5.02 10.86
N ILE A 72 -13.84 -4.69 11.77
CA ILE A 72 -13.62 -5.42 13.03
C ILE A 72 -13.78 -4.41 14.17
N TYR A 73 -14.61 -4.75 15.15
CA TYR A 73 -14.87 -3.94 16.33
C TYR A 73 -14.19 -4.56 17.54
N ALA A 74 -13.48 -3.73 18.30
CA ALA A 74 -13.01 -4.02 19.65
C ALA A 74 -13.68 -3.07 20.65
N ALA A 75 -13.34 -3.18 21.93
CA ALA A 75 -13.96 -2.35 22.98
C ALA A 75 -13.82 -0.84 22.74
N THR A 76 -12.65 -0.41 22.24
CA THR A 76 -12.31 1.02 22.08
C THR A 76 -11.86 1.39 20.67
N THR A 77 -11.83 0.44 19.74
CA THR A 77 -11.36 0.69 18.36
C THR A 77 -12.23 -0.01 17.33
N LYS A 78 -12.34 0.61 16.15
CA LYS A 78 -12.87 0.00 14.94
C LYS A 78 -11.76 -0.04 13.89
N GLN A 79 -11.46 -1.23 13.39
CA GLN A 79 -10.63 -1.40 12.21
C GLN A 79 -11.51 -1.45 10.97
N THR A 80 -11.15 -0.66 9.97
CA THR A 80 -11.80 -0.65 8.66
C THR A 80 -10.78 -1.08 7.62
N THR A 81 -10.99 -2.24 7.03
CA THR A 81 -10.12 -2.78 5.98
C THR A 81 -10.72 -2.51 4.62
N THR A 82 -9.93 -1.95 3.70
CA THR A 82 -10.33 -1.76 2.30
C THR A 82 -9.27 -2.37 1.38
N PRO A 83 -9.64 -3.33 0.52
CA PRO A 83 -8.75 -3.83 -0.52
C PRO A 83 -8.74 -2.86 -1.72
N TRP A 84 -7.54 -2.48 -2.14
CA TRP A 84 -7.28 -1.63 -3.28
C TRP A 84 -6.37 -2.33 -4.28
N GLN A 85 -6.58 -2.06 -5.56
CA GLN A 85 -5.59 -2.25 -6.60
C GLN A 85 -4.77 -0.96 -6.70
N ILE A 86 -3.46 -1.08 -6.52
CA ILE A 86 -2.49 0.00 -6.69
C ILE A 86 -1.66 -0.29 -7.92
N SER A 87 -1.49 0.70 -8.79
CA SER A 87 -0.67 0.60 -10.00
C SER A 87 0.57 1.46 -9.82
N VAL A 88 1.74 0.83 -9.83
CA VAL A 88 3.05 1.49 -9.80
C VAL A 88 3.64 1.41 -11.19
N GLN A 89 3.80 2.55 -11.86
CA GLN A 89 4.57 2.64 -13.08
C GLN A 89 6.05 2.57 -12.72
N VAL A 90 6.74 1.59 -13.31
CA VAL A 90 8.18 1.43 -13.23
C VAL A 90 8.77 1.83 -14.58
N GLY A 91 9.58 2.89 -14.57
CA GLY A 91 10.34 3.35 -15.73
C GLY A 91 11.81 2.99 -15.57
N VAL A 92 12.37 2.25 -16.52
CA VAL A 92 13.77 1.80 -16.52
C VAL A 92 14.52 2.56 -17.60
N PHE A 93 15.66 3.13 -17.21
CA PHE A 93 16.45 4.05 -18.02
C PHE A 93 17.88 3.55 -18.17
N GLY A 94 18.50 3.87 -19.32
CA GLY A 94 19.91 3.64 -19.56
C GLY A 94 20.23 2.30 -20.24
N PRO A 95 21.52 1.93 -20.35
CA PRO A 95 21.95 0.75 -21.09
C PRO A 95 21.36 -0.54 -20.50
N GLY A 96 20.73 -1.36 -21.35
CA GLY A 96 20.11 -2.63 -20.92
C GLY A 96 18.70 -2.48 -20.32
N ALA A 97 18.09 -1.29 -20.41
CA ALA A 97 16.73 -1.06 -19.90
C ALA A 97 15.68 -2.01 -20.51
N GLY A 98 15.83 -2.38 -21.78
CA GLY A 98 14.95 -3.34 -22.46
C GLY A 98 15.00 -4.74 -21.86
N ASP A 99 16.19 -5.24 -21.55
CA ASP A 99 16.35 -6.56 -20.93
C ASP A 99 15.86 -6.53 -19.47
N ALA A 100 16.16 -5.44 -18.75
CA ALA A 100 15.72 -5.25 -17.38
C ALA A 100 14.19 -5.20 -17.24
N ILE A 101 13.49 -4.44 -18.11
CA ILE A 101 12.02 -4.40 -18.08
C ILE A 101 11.41 -5.77 -18.45
N GLN A 102 12.06 -6.51 -19.35
CA GLN A 102 11.61 -7.85 -19.73
C GLN A 102 11.75 -8.83 -18.56
N THR A 103 12.89 -8.82 -17.86
CA THR A 103 13.10 -9.61 -16.63
C THR A 103 12.05 -9.25 -15.57
N LEU A 104 11.83 -7.96 -15.32
CA LEU A 104 10.86 -7.50 -14.33
C LEU A 104 9.44 -8.00 -14.66
N THR A 105 8.95 -7.75 -15.87
CA THR A 105 7.58 -8.12 -16.26
C THR A 105 7.37 -9.63 -16.28
N SER A 106 8.42 -10.41 -16.57
CA SER A 106 8.40 -11.88 -16.55
C SER A 106 8.35 -12.44 -15.13
N LEU A 107 9.20 -11.93 -14.23
CA LEU A 107 9.32 -12.44 -12.86
C LEU A 107 8.23 -11.92 -11.93
N PHE A 108 7.59 -10.78 -12.23
CA PHE A 108 6.56 -10.20 -11.37
C PHE A 108 5.31 -11.09 -11.20
N ARG A 109 5.04 -11.98 -12.16
CA ARG A 109 3.94 -12.95 -12.07
C ARG A 109 4.39 -14.35 -11.60
N ASP A 110 5.69 -14.54 -11.38
CA ASP A 110 6.24 -15.82 -10.97
C ASP A 110 6.12 -15.98 -9.44
N PRO A 111 6.04 -17.22 -8.90
CA PRO A 111 5.96 -17.47 -7.46
C PRO A 111 7.01 -16.74 -6.62
N ILE A 112 8.21 -16.50 -7.14
CA ILE A 112 9.25 -15.71 -6.46
C ILE A 112 8.74 -14.33 -6.02
N ALA A 113 7.96 -13.63 -6.85
CA ALA A 113 7.42 -12.33 -6.49
C ALA A 113 6.33 -12.46 -5.40
N ALA A 114 5.46 -13.47 -5.53
CA ALA A 114 4.43 -13.73 -4.54
C ALA A 114 5.03 -14.06 -3.16
N ASP A 115 6.06 -14.88 -3.13
CA ASP A 115 6.78 -15.25 -1.90
C ASP A 115 7.51 -14.05 -1.28
N PHE A 116 8.15 -13.22 -2.11
CA PHE A 116 8.80 -11.99 -1.64
C PHE A 116 7.80 -11.04 -0.96
N PHE A 117 6.69 -10.73 -1.62
CA PHE A 117 5.69 -9.80 -1.08
C PHE A 117 4.91 -10.42 0.10
N ALA A 118 4.75 -11.74 0.15
CA ALA A 118 4.19 -12.41 1.33
C ALA A 118 5.14 -12.27 2.56
N ALA A 119 6.45 -12.28 2.34
CA ALA A 119 7.47 -12.17 3.39
C ALA A 119 7.79 -10.73 3.81
N CYS A 120 7.37 -9.70 3.06
CA CYS A 120 7.75 -8.31 3.30
C CYS A 120 7.12 -7.65 4.54
N GLY A 121 6.20 -8.33 5.22
CA GLY A 121 5.56 -7.84 6.45
C GLY A 121 4.40 -6.87 6.23
N PHE A 122 4.10 -6.52 4.98
CA PHE A 122 2.96 -5.67 4.60
C PHE A 122 1.90 -6.45 3.84
N PRO A 123 0.61 -6.04 3.90
CA PRO A 123 -0.46 -6.73 3.18
C PRO A 123 -0.51 -6.31 1.69
N ILE A 124 0.59 -6.58 0.99
CA ILE A 124 0.81 -6.29 -0.42
C ILE A 124 0.91 -7.64 -1.15
N ALA A 125 0.23 -7.77 -2.28
CA ALA A 125 0.33 -8.95 -3.13
C ALA A 125 0.42 -8.54 -4.61
N PRO A 126 1.32 -9.12 -5.41
CA PRO A 126 1.38 -8.86 -6.85
C PRO A 126 0.14 -9.44 -7.54
N LEU A 127 -0.41 -8.71 -8.53
CA LEU A 127 -1.52 -9.17 -9.37
C LEU A 127 -1.04 -9.44 -10.80
N TYR A 128 -0.58 -8.39 -11.48
CA TYR A 128 -0.11 -8.47 -12.85
C TYR A 128 0.77 -7.28 -13.23
N ALA A 129 1.69 -7.50 -14.16
CA ALA A 129 2.38 -6.43 -14.89
C ALA A 129 1.65 -6.13 -16.21
N SER A 130 1.63 -4.86 -16.62
CA SER A 130 1.28 -4.46 -17.98
C SER A 130 2.39 -4.86 -18.96
N ASP A 131 2.09 -4.74 -20.25
CA ASP A 131 3.09 -4.90 -21.29
C ASP A 131 4.19 -3.83 -21.18
N ALA A 132 5.43 -4.23 -21.46
CA ALA A 132 6.56 -3.33 -21.54
C ALA A 132 6.43 -2.42 -22.77
N ARG A 133 6.55 -1.11 -22.57
CA ARG A 133 6.46 -0.09 -23.62
C ARG A 133 7.74 0.74 -23.66
N GLN A 134 8.35 0.84 -24.84
CA GLN A 134 9.42 1.80 -25.05
C GLN A 134 8.81 3.18 -25.28
N THR A 135 9.22 4.16 -24.50
CA THR A 135 8.80 5.55 -24.68
C THR A 135 10.02 6.36 -25.04
N ALA A 136 9.97 7.09 -26.15
CA ALA A 136 11.07 7.95 -26.53
C ALA A 136 11.29 9.03 -25.45
N PHE A 137 12.47 9.03 -24.85
CA PHE A 137 12.92 10.07 -23.92
C PHE A 137 14.12 10.78 -24.54
N ILE A 138 14.05 12.10 -24.57
CA ILE A 138 15.14 12.97 -25.00
C ILE A 138 15.62 13.68 -23.74
N SER A 139 16.84 13.38 -23.33
CA SER A 139 17.45 14.02 -22.16
C SER A 139 17.74 15.50 -22.42
N GLU A 140 18.06 16.24 -21.36
CA GLU A 140 18.46 17.65 -21.46
C GLU A 140 19.71 17.84 -22.34
N ALA A 141 20.56 16.82 -22.47
CA ALA A 141 21.71 16.79 -23.36
C ALA A 141 21.38 16.46 -24.83
N ARG A 142 20.09 16.34 -25.18
CA ARG A 142 19.58 15.95 -26.52
C ARG A 142 20.09 14.59 -27.01
N GLN A 143 20.27 13.64 -26.10
CA GLN A 143 20.61 12.26 -26.45
C GLN A 143 19.37 11.36 -26.30
N TYR A 144 19.21 10.40 -27.22
CA TYR A 144 18.24 9.33 -27.06
C TYR A 144 18.71 8.43 -25.92
N GLU A 145 17.83 8.22 -24.95
CA GLU A 145 18.05 7.30 -23.85
C GLU A 145 17.02 6.19 -23.94
N ASP A 146 17.47 4.95 -23.73
CA ASP A 146 16.56 3.83 -23.62
C ASP A 146 15.69 4.05 -22.40
N ASN A 147 14.40 4.21 -22.63
CA ASN A 147 13.38 4.35 -21.59
C ASN A 147 12.27 3.36 -21.87
N TRP A 148 12.14 2.40 -20.96
CA TRP A 148 11.13 1.36 -20.99
C TRP A 148 10.25 1.46 -19.77
N ASN A 149 8.94 1.32 -19.95
CA ASN A 149 7.98 1.42 -18.86
C ASN A 149 7.08 0.20 -18.80
N ALA A 150 6.69 -0.19 -17.59
CA ALA A 150 5.59 -1.11 -17.35
C ALA A 150 4.89 -0.74 -16.04
N ASP A 151 3.61 -1.09 -15.93
CA ASP A 151 2.81 -0.81 -14.75
C ASP A 151 2.66 -2.12 -13.94
N LEU A 152 3.20 -2.13 -12.74
CA LEU A 152 3.05 -3.21 -11.77
C LEU A 152 1.77 -2.99 -10.99
N ASN A 153 0.84 -3.94 -11.05
CA ASN A 153 -0.43 -3.87 -10.35
C ASN A 153 -0.41 -4.80 -9.14
N PHE A 154 -0.76 -4.23 -7.99
CA PHE A 154 -0.76 -4.89 -6.69
C PHE A 154 -2.15 -4.86 -6.09
N GLN A 155 -2.51 -5.87 -5.32
CA GLN A 155 -3.54 -5.75 -4.31
C GLN A 155 -2.89 -5.30 -3.01
N VAL A 156 -3.48 -4.28 -2.38
CA VAL A 156 -3.03 -3.70 -1.12
C VAL A 156 -4.22 -3.54 -0.20
N ASN A 157 -4.12 -4.08 1.02
CA ASN A 157 -5.18 -3.92 2.03
C ASN A 157 -4.81 -2.81 3.02
N TYR A 158 -5.45 -1.66 2.87
CA TYR A 158 -5.33 -0.56 3.84
C TYR A 158 -6.26 -0.83 5.02
N VAL A 159 -5.71 -0.70 6.23
CA VAL A 159 -6.41 -0.84 7.50
C VAL A 159 -6.34 0.50 8.22
N LEU A 160 -7.51 1.10 8.39
CA LEU A 160 -7.68 2.31 9.19
C LEU A 160 -8.17 1.91 10.58
N THR A 161 -7.44 2.29 11.63
CA THR A 161 -7.87 2.07 13.01
C THR A 161 -8.40 3.38 13.57
N THR A 162 -9.71 3.40 13.87
CA THR A 162 -10.40 4.57 14.42
C THR A 162 -10.78 4.29 15.87
N PRO A 163 -10.46 5.17 16.84
CA PRO A 163 -10.97 5.03 18.19
C PRO A 163 -12.49 5.20 18.21
N ILE A 164 -13.18 4.41 19.04
CA ILE A 164 -14.63 4.46 19.22
C ILE A 164 -14.98 4.40 20.70
N GLN A 165 -16.15 4.92 21.06
CA GLN A 165 -16.71 4.76 22.40
C GLN A 165 -17.84 3.74 22.34
N THR A 166 -17.76 2.71 23.18
CA THR A 166 -18.82 1.69 23.32
C THR A 166 -19.17 1.52 24.79
N ALA A 167 -20.36 0.97 25.09
CA ALA A 167 -20.70 0.57 26.45
C ALA A 167 -19.91 -0.71 26.81
N THR A 168 -18.91 -0.58 27.68
CA THR A 168 -18.05 -1.71 28.08
C THR A 168 -18.65 -2.57 29.18
N SER A 169 -19.72 -2.12 29.83
CA SER A 169 -20.41 -2.83 30.91
C SER A 169 -21.90 -2.47 30.94
N ALA A 170 -22.74 -3.44 31.26
CA ALA A 170 -24.15 -3.23 31.56
C ALA A 170 -24.44 -3.73 32.99
N THR A 171 -25.10 -2.91 33.80
CA THR A 171 -25.57 -3.30 35.13
C THR A 171 -27.07 -3.50 35.08
N VAL A 172 -27.54 -4.72 35.40
CA VAL A 172 -28.97 -5.02 35.48
C VAL A 172 -29.45 -4.79 36.91
N GLY A 173 -30.31 -3.79 37.09
CA GLY A 173 -31.04 -3.59 38.34
C GLY A 173 -32.33 -4.39 38.32
N ILE A 174 -32.50 -5.33 39.25
CA ILE A 174 -33.77 -6.05 39.43
C ILE A 174 -34.65 -5.23 40.37
N ILE A 175 -35.85 -4.87 39.92
CA ILE A 175 -36.89 -4.28 40.75
C ILE A 175 -37.92 -5.38 41.03
N ASN A 176 -37.96 -5.87 42.27
CA ASN A 176 -38.97 -6.85 42.68
C ASN A 176 -40.31 -6.14 42.95
N VAL A 177 -41.39 -6.68 42.39
CA VAL A 177 -42.76 -6.28 42.73
C VAL A 177 -43.44 -7.44 43.49
N GLY A 178 -44.05 -7.13 44.63
CA GLY A 178 -44.86 -8.11 45.36
C GLY A 178 -46.18 -8.32 44.63
N ALA A 179 -46.45 -9.54 44.18
CA ALA A 179 -47.76 -9.92 43.64
C ALA A 179 -48.58 -10.60 44.75
N THR A 180 -49.73 -10.01 45.11
CA THR A 180 -50.71 -10.65 45.99
C THR A 180 -51.66 -11.47 45.11
N TYR A 181 -51.68 -12.79 45.29
CA TYR A 181 -52.62 -13.68 44.61
C TYR A 181 -53.92 -13.81 45.44
N PRO A 182 -55.10 -13.84 44.80
CA PRO A 182 -56.34 -14.16 45.50
C PRO A 182 -56.31 -15.60 46.03
N PRO A 183 -56.90 -15.89 47.20
CA PRO A 183 -57.08 -17.27 47.68
C PRO A 183 -58.07 -18.03 46.79
N GLU A 184 -57.83 -19.33 46.62
CA GLU A 184 -58.71 -20.27 45.89
C GLU A 184 -60.09 -20.43 46.53
#